data_AF-A0A328IPD8-F1
#
_entry.id   AF-A0A328IPD8-F1
#
_cell.length_a   1.000
_cell.length_b   1.000
_cell.length_c   1.000
_cell.angle_alpha   90.00
_cell.angle_beta   90.00
_cell.angle_gamma   90.00
#
_symmetry.space_group_name_H-M   'P 1'
#
loop_
_entity.id
_entity.type
_entity.pdbx_description
1 polymer ?
#
loop_
_entity_poly.entity_id
_entity_poly.type
_entity_poly.pdbx_seq_one_letter_code
_entity_poly.pdbx_strand_id
1 'polypeptide(L)'
;MLSNVNEYFRPETVEEAFELMQRDRDHSIFLSGGTIVALMESSRIEKIIDLKSLRLDTVSITEDEIVVGASTTVESFRKDPLIRREFGDFFYDAFSLVGSWQIRNMATIGGSIAPKLGWSDVSTCLLAAGSSLM
;
A
#
# COMPACT_ATOMS: atom_id res chain seq x y z
N MET A 1 19.16 -7.32 -1.17
CA MET A 1 19.10 -5.85 -1.42
C MET A 1 18.91 -5.57 -2.92
N LEU A 2 18.27 -4.47 -3.28
CA LEU A 2 18.22 -4.00 -4.67
C LEU A 2 19.58 -3.40 -5.07
N SER A 3 20.37 -4.11 -5.88
CA SER A 3 21.80 -3.80 -6.06
C SER A 3 22.12 -2.80 -7.18
N ASN A 4 21.19 -2.61 -8.13
CA ASN A 4 21.42 -1.85 -9.35
C ASN A 4 20.55 -0.57 -9.44
N VAL A 5 19.88 -0.19 -8.35
CA VAL A 5 19.06 1.02 -8.32
C VAL A 5 19.94 2.25 -8.54
N ASN A 6 19.65 2.99 -9.61
CA ASN A 6 20.40 4.18 -10.01
C ASN A 6 19.49 5.41 -10.21
N GLU A 7 18.17 5.21 -10.29
CA GLU A 7 17.18 6.26 -10.51
C GLU A 7 16.05 6.21 -9.47
N TYR A 8 15.59 7.38 -9.03
CA TYR A 8 14.51 7.55 -8.07
C TYR A 8 13.57 8.67 -8.53
N PHE A 9 12.33 8.32 -8.82
CA PHE A 9 11.29 9.23 -9.31
C PHE A 9 10.27 9.53 -8.21
N ARG A 10 9.81 10.77 -8.17
CA ARG A 10 8.75 11.26 -7.25
C ARG A 10 7.66 11.97 -8.07
N PRO A 11 6.84 11.21 -8.80
CA PRO A 11 5.79 11.79 -9.64
C PRO A 11 4.80 12.62 -8.81
N GLU A 12 4.22 13.64 -9.44
CA GLU A 12 3.21 14.51 -8.83
C GLU A 12 1.79 14.05 -9.15
N THR A 13 1.61 13.19 -10.16
CA THR A 13 0.31 12.61 -10.53
C THR A 13 0.36 11.08 -10.70
N VAL A 14 -0.81 10.45 -10.61
CA VAL A 14 -0.95 8.99 -10.81
C VAL A 14 -0.63 8.63 -12.26
N GLU A 15 -1.01 9.48 -13.20
CA GLU A 15 -0.74 9.32 -14.63
C GLU A 15 0.75 9.35 -14.90
N GLU A 16 1.49 10.30 -14.31
CA GLU A 16 2.94 10.37 -14.44
C GLU A 16 3.61 9.12 -13.85
N ALA A 17 3.18 8.67 -12.66
CA ALA A 17 3.68 7.44 -12.05
C ALA A 17 3.47 6.23 -12.96
N PHE A 18 2.29 6.14 -13.59
CA PHE A 18 1.94 5.08 -14.52
C PHE A 18 2.77 5.14 -15.81
N GLU A 19 2.96 6.33 -16.39
CA GLU A 19 3.80 6.53 -17.56
C GLU A 19 5.25 6.13 -17.29
N LEU A 20 5.82 6.52 -16.14
CA LEU A 20 7.17 6.14 -15.73
C LEU A 20 7.32 4.62 -15.66
N MET A 21 6.34 3.92 -15.05
CA MET A 21 6.34 2.46 -14.98
C MET A 21 6.26 1.81 -16.37
N GLN A 22 5.44 2.37 -17.27
CA GLN A 22 5.24 1.82 -18.61
C GLN A 22 6.46 1.99 -19.52
N ARG A 23 7.31 3.00 -19.28
CA ARG A 23 8.55 3.19 -20.05
C ARG A 23 9.55 2.07 -19.84
N ASP A 24 9.60 1.46 -18.66
CA ASP A 24 10.57 0.41 -18.33
C ASP A 24 10.08 -0.49 -17.19
N ARG A 25 9.04 -1.26 -17.50
CA ARG A 25 8.32 -2.08 -16.51
C ARG A 25 9.18 -3.16 -15.87
N ASP A 26 10.12 -3.73 -16.62
CA ASP A 26 10.92 -4.87 -16.15
C ASP A 26 12.02 -4.47 -15.16
N HIS A 27 12.42 -3.19 -15.16
CA HIS A 27 13.47 -2.64 -14.29
C HIS A 27 12.95 -1.59 -13.30
N SER A 28 11.63 -1.35 -13.27
CA SER A 28 11.01 -0.36 -12.37
C SER A 28 10.20 -1.03 -11.27
N ILE A 29 10.13 -0.38 -10.11
CA ILE A 29 9.25 -0.78 -9.02
C ILE A 29 8.51 0.42 -8.42
N PHE A 30 7.23 0.24 -8.11
CA PHE A 30 6.49 1.20 -7.30
C PHE A 30 6.90 1.08 -5.82
N LEU A 31 7.19 2.22 -5.21
CA LEU A 31 7.45 2.35 -3.79
C LEU A 31 6.29 3.09 -3.13
N SER A 32 5.64 2.41 -2.18
CA SER A 32 4.67 3.02 -1.27
C SER A 32 5.28 3.06 0.14
N GLY A 33 4.80 2.22 1.06
CA GLY A 33 5.35 2.10 2.41
C GLY A 33 6.78 1.55 2.52
N GLY A 34 7.29 0.92 1.46
CA GLY A 34 8.66 0.41 1.39
C GLY A 34 9.00 -0.80 2.27
N THR A 35 8.08 -1.30 3.08
CA THR A 35 8.32 -2.42 4.02
C THR A 35 8.68 -3.72 3.31
N ILE A 36 7.97 -4.07 2.23
CA ILE A 36 8.31 -5.24 1.40
C ILE A 36 9.48 -4.94 0.48
N VAL A 37 9.51 -3.76 -0.16
CA VAL A 37 10.58 -3.36 -1.09
C VAL A 37 11.95 -3.39 -0.42
N ALA A 38 12.05 -2.97 0.85
CA ALA A 38 13.28 -3.00 1.62
C ALA A 38 13.84 -4.42 1.84
N LEU A 39 12.98 -5.44 1.79
CA LEU A 39 13.36 -6.86 1.93
C LEU A 39 13.67 -7.53 0.57
N MET A 40 13.44 -6.83 -0.54
CA MET A 40 13.64 -7.41 -1.87
C MET A 40 15.13 -7.54 -2.21
N GLU A 41 15.43 -8.61 -2.94
CA GLU A 41 16.74 -8.86 -3.53
C GLU A 41 16.58 -9.01 -5.03
N SER A 42 17.14 -8.05 -5.77
CA SER A 42 17.07 -8.07 -7.22
C SER A 42 18.17 -7.19 -7.80
N SER A 43 18.88 -7.71 -8.79
CA SER A 43 19.77 -6.95 -9.65
C SER A 43 19.06 -6.39 -10.89
N ARG A 44 17.79 -6.74 -11.10
CA ARG A 44 17.00 -6.28 -12.26
C ARG A 44 16.36 -4.91 -12.01
N ILE A 45 16.10 -4.55 -10.77
CA ILE A 45 15.47 -3.27 -10.46
C ILE A 45 16.52 -2.17 -10.48
N GLU A 46 16.30 -1.19 -11.35
CA GLU A 46 17.15 -0.02 -11.56
C GLU A 46 16.45 1.29 -11.15
N LYS A 47 15.10 1.30 -11.22
CA LYS A 47 14.28 2.49 -11.03
C LYS A 47 13.28 2.30 -9.89
N ILE A 48 13.22 3.27 -8.99
CA ILE A 48 12.18 3.34 -7.96
C ILE A 48 11.23 4.49 -8.28
N ILE A 49 9.92 4.21 -8.27
CA ILE A 49 8.86 5.22 -8.47
C ILE A 49 8.11 5.38 -7.15
N ASP A 50 8.42 6.43 -6.41
CA ASP A 50 7.85 6.71 -5.09
C ASP A 50 6.50 7.41 -5.18
N LEU A 51 5.47 6.69 -4.75
CA LEU A 51 4.07 7.13 -4.76
C LEU A 51 3.70 8.04 -3.58
N LYS A 52 4.61 8.27 -2.63
CA LYS A 52 4.31 9.04 -1.40
C LYS A 52 3.90 10.47 -1.68
N SER A 53 4.42 11.10 -2.73
CA SER A 53 4.06 12.47 -3.12
C SER A 53 2.60 12.59 -3.58
N LEU A 54 1.97 11.49 -4.03
CA LEU A 54 0.62 11.48 -4.59
C LEU A 54 -0.49 11.58 -3.53
N ARG A 55 -0.17 11.40 -2.24
CA ARG A 55 -1.12 11.52 -1.11
C ARG A 55 -2.43 10.75 -1.33
N LEU A 56 -2.31 9.50 -1.77
CA LEU A 56 -3.43 8.58 -1.99
C LEU A 56 -3.89 7.94 -0.67
N ASP A 57 -3.96 8.69 0.43
CA ASP A 57 -4.22 8.18 1.79
C ASP A 57 -5.58 8.61 2.36
N THR A 58 -6.46 9.16 1.51
CA THR A 58 -7.81 9.56 1.89
C THR A 58 -8.71 8.39 2.24
N VAL A 59 -9.53 8.55 3.27
CA VAL A 59 -10.61 7.63 3.64
C VAL A 59 -11.92 8.40 3.61
N SER A 60 -12.90 7.93 2.82
CA SER A 60 -14.19 8.58 2.64
C SER A 60 -15.34 7.58 2.54
N ILE A 61 -16.56 8.03 2.85
CA ILE A 61 -17.78 7.22 2.68
C ILE A 61 -18.63 7.78 1.54
N THR A 62 -19.17 6.89 0.72
CA THR A 62 -20.23 7.17 -0.27
C THR A 62 -21.56 6.59 0.25
N GLU A 63 -22.62 6.56 -0.56
CA GLU A 63 -23.91 5.98 -0.12
C GLU A 63 -23.79 4.47 0.17
N ASP A 64 -22.96 3.76 -0.59
CA ASP A 64 -22.91 2.29 -0.56
C ASP A 64 -21.57 1.71 -0.06
N GLU A 65 -20.50 2.52 -0.01
CA GLU A 65 -19.15 1.98 0.21
C GLU A 65 -18.20 2.95 0.93
N ILE A 66 -17.17 2.37 1.56
CA ILE A 66 -16.04 3.13 2.11
C ILE A 66 -14.90 3.04 1.11
N VAL A 67 -14.44 4.19 0.64
CA VAL A 67 -13.30 4.31 -0.27
C VAL A 67 -12.06 4.60 0.55
N VAL A 68 -11.06 3.74 0.40
CA VAL A 68 -9.78 3.82 1.12
C VAL A 68 -8.66 3.95 0.11
N GLY A 69 -7.88 5.02 0.27
CA GLY A 69 -6.73 5.30 -0.55
C GLY A 69 -5.63 4.24 -0.41
N ALA A 70 -4.99 3.89 -1.52
CA ALA A 70 -3.95 2.85 -1.55
C ALA A 70 -2.73 3.16 -0.66
N SER A 71 -2.44 4.44 -0.40
CA SER A 71 -1.34 4.88 0.47
C SER A 71 -1.74 5.05 1.93
N THR A 72 -2.99 4.77 2.32
CA THR A 72 -3.40 4.74 3.72
C THR A 72 -2.58 3.68 4.46
N THR A 73 -1.94 4.06 5.56
CA THR A 73 -1.12 3.12 6.35
C THR A 73 -2.00 2.14 7.11
N VAL A 74 -1.50 0.93 7.38
CA VAL A 74 -2.20 -0.07 8.20
C VAL A 74 -2.55 0.50 9.57
N GLU A 75 -1.65 1.31 10.16
CA GLU A 75 -1.87 1.98 11.43
C GLU A 75 -2.98 3.04 11.36
N SER A 76 -3.02 3.84 10.30
CA SER A 76 -4.08 4.85 10.13
C SER A 76 -5.42 4.17 9.89
N PHE A 77 -5.47 3.19 9.00
CA PHE A 77 -6.68 2.44 8.65
C PHE A 77 -7.34 1.81 9.87
N ARG A 78 -6.57 1.06 10.68
CA ARG A 78 -7.14 0.33 11.83
C ARG A 78 -7.65 1.26 12.94
N LYS A 79 -7.18 2.51 12.97
CA LYS A 79 -7.57 3.55 13.93
C LYS A 79 -8.60 4.52 13.37
N ASP A 80 -8.94 4.38 12.10
CA ASP A 80 -9.83 5.30 11.42
C ASP A 80 -11.24 5.20 12.04
N PRO A 81 -11.81 6.34 12.50
CA PRO A 81 -13.13 6.32 13.14
C PRO A 81 -14.24 5.83 12.22
N LEU A 82 -14.15 6.07 10.91
CA LEU A 82 -15.14 5.61 9.94
C LEU A 82 -15.07 4.10 9.80
N ILE A 83 -13.86 3.54 9.66
CA ILE A 83 -13.65 2.08 9.61
C ILE A 83 -14.18 1.43 10.88
N ARG A 84 -13.86 1.99 12.05
CA ARG A 84 -14.34 1.45 13.33
C ARG A 84 -15.86 1.55 13.47
N ARG A 85 -16.49 2.60 12.92
CA ARG A 85 -17.94 2.76 12.97
C ARG A 85 -18.67 1.66 12.19
N GLU A 86 -18.18 1.32 11.00
CA GLU A 86 -18.84 0.34 10.12
C GLU A 86 -18.47 -1.10 10.45
N PHE A 87 -17.23 -1.37 10.88
CA PHE A 87 -16.71 -2.73 11.09
C PHE A 87 -16.44 -3.07 12.56
N GLY A 88 -16.75 -2.17 13.49
CA GLY A 88 -16.41 -2.32 14.90
C GLY A 88 -14.89 -2.48 15.11
N ASP A 89 -14.52 -3.36 16.03
CA ASP A 89 -13.12 -3.59 16.37
C ASP A 89 -12.42 -4.63 15.48
N PHE A 90 -13.11 -5.19 14.47
CA PHE A 90 -12.58 -6.25 13.59
C PHE A 90 -11.22 -5.90 13.00
N PHE A 91 -11.12 -4.76 12.30
CA PHE A 91 -9.86 -4.33 11.71
C PHE A 91 -8.85 -3.83 12.74
N TYR A 92 -9.32 -3.24 13.85
CA TYR A 92 -8.45 -2.81 14.93
C TYR A 92 -7.69 -3.99 15.53
N ASP A 93 -8.41 -5.06 15.86
CA ASP A 93 -7.85 -6.26 16.49
C ASP A 93 -6.99 -7.03 15.50
N ALA A 94 -7.50 -7.32 14.29
CA ALA A 94 -6.76 -8.06 13.27
C ALA A 94 -5.47 -7.34 12.87
N PHE A 95 -5.54 -6.04 12.58
CA PHE A 95 -4.35 -5.30 12.12
C PHE A 95 -3.39 -4.99 13.27
N SER A 96 -3.79 -5.12 14.54
CA SER A 96 -2.84 -5.00 15.67
C SER A 96 -1.83 -6.15 15.72
N LEU A 97 -2.15 -7.29 15.09
CA LEU A 97 -1.26 -8.45 14.94
C LEU A 97 -0.31 -8.33 13.74
N VAL A 98 -0.54 -7.37 12.84
CA VAL A 98 0.26 -7.19 11.64
C VAL A 98 1.59 -6.51 11.99
N GLY A 99 2.67 -7.26 11.95
CA GLY A 99 4.04 -6.75 12.13
C GLY A 99 4.25 -5.99 13.44
N SER A 100 5.28 -5.14 13.47
CA SER A 100 5.51 -4.21 14.57
C SER A 100 4.77 -2.89 14.37
N TRP A 101 4.72 -2.07 15.42
CA TRP A 101 4.22 -0.70 15.33
C TRP A 101 4.87 0.10 14.20
N GLN A 102 6.20 -0.02 14.05
CA GLN A 102 6.97 0.67 13.01
C GLN A 102 6.57 0.19 11.60
N ILE A 103 6.35 -1.12 11.44
CA ILE A 103 5.87 -1.68 10.17
C ILE A 103 4.49 -1.14 9.85
N ARG A 104 3.54 -1.10 10.80
CA ARG A 104 2.17 -0.59 10.53
C ARG A 104 2.11 0.89 10.18
N ASN A 105 3.05 1.68 10.70
CA ASN A 105 3.16 3.10 10.37
C ASN A 105 3.71 3.36 8.95
N MET A 106 4.32 2.36 8.33
CA MET A 106 4.90 2.46 6.99
C MET A 106 4.11 1.66 5.96
N ALA A 107 3.76 0.41 6.27
CA ALA A 107 2.99 -0.46 5.40
C ALA A 107 1.64 0.18 5.06
N THR A 108 1.29 0.13 3.78
CA THR A 108 0.05 0.71 3.26
C THR A 108 -0.92 -0.37 2.81
N ILE A 109 -2.21 -0.04 2.70
CA ILE A 109 -3.24 -0.97 2.22
C ILE A 109 -2.89 -1.46 0.81
N GLY A 110 -2.64 -0.55 -0.13
CA GLY A 110 -2.23 -0.90 -1.49
C GLY A 110 -0.89 -1.65 -1.54
N GLY A 111 0.07 -1.24 -0.72
CA GLY A 111 1.37 -1.92 -0.59
C GLY A 111 1.29 -3.33 0.01
N SER A 112 0.19 -3.66 0.70
CA SER A 112 -0.06 -5.01 1.23
C SER A 112 -0.77 -5.91 0.21
N ILE A 113 -1.56 -5.32 -0.69
CA ILE A 113 -2.32 -6.05 -1.72
C ILE A 113 -1.45 -6.33 -2.96
N ALA A 114 -0.74 -5.32 -3.47
CA ALA A 114 -0.03 -5.38 -4.75
C ALA A 114 1.02 -6.52 -4.84
N PRO A 115 1.78 -6.86 -3.79
CA PRO A 115 2.78 -7.93 -3.85
C PRO A 115 2.17 -9.36 -3.83
N LYS A 116 0.85 -9.50 -3.63
CA LYS A 116 0.11 -10.79 -3.68
C LYS A 116 0.66 -11.86 -2.73
N LEU A 117 0.99 -11.46 -1.51
CA LEU A 117 1.55 -12.34 -0.50
C LEU A 117 0.42 -13.18 0.10
N GLY A 118 0.43 -14.50 -0.12
CA GLY A 118 -0.64 -15.40 0.32
C GLY A 118 -0.83 -15.50 1.84
N TRP A 119 0.10 -14.96 2.62
CA TRP A 119 0.08 -14.89 4.09
C TRP A 119 -0.32 -13.50 4.62
N SER A 120 -0.69 -12.56 3.76
CA SER A 120 -1.03 -11.19 4.16
C SER A 120 -2.38 -11.14 4.89
N ASP A 121 -2.35 -10.93 6.21
CA ASP A 121 -3.57 -10.73 7.02
C ASP A 121 -4.39 -9.54 6.50
N VAL A 122 -3.73 -8.49 6.01
CA VAL A 122 -4.39 -7.31 5.42
C VAL A 122 -5.24 -7.72 4.22
N SER A 123 -4.68 -8.50 3.30
CA SER A 123 -5.41 -8.98 2.12
C SER A 123 -6.55 -9.92 2.50
N THR A 124 -6.34 -10.80 3.48
CA THR A 124 -7.39 -11.72 3.95
C THR A 124 -8.55 -10.99 4.63
N CYS A 125 -8.27 -10.00 5.48
CA CYS A 125 -9.33 -9.25 6.16
C CYS A 125 -10.16 -8.40 5.18
N LEU A 126 -9.51 -7.78 4.19
CA LEU A 126 -10.22 -7.02 3.15
C LEU A 126 -11.10 -7.93 2.29
N LEU A 127 -10.60 -9.12 1.93
CA LEU A 127 -11.41 -10.10 1.22
C LEU A 127 -12.63 -10.55 2.04
N ALA A 128 -12.44 -10.81 3.33
CA ALA A 128 -13.53 -11.19 4.24
C ALA A 128 -14.58 -10.08 4.41
N ALA A 129 -14.15 -8.81 4.35
CA ALA A 129 -15.03 -7.64 4.37
C ALA A 129 -15.74 -7.36 3.04
N GLY A 130 -15.52 -8.19 2.00
CA GLY A 130 -16.15 -8.01 0.69
C GLY A 130 -15.59 -6.83 -0.11
N SER A 131 -14.36 -6.39 0.17
CA SER A 131 -13.73 -5.26 -0.53
C SER A 131 -13.43 -5.58 -2.01
N SER A 132 -13.51 -4.56 -2.85
CA SER A 132 -13.11 -4.57 -4.26
C SER A 132 -11.97 -3.59 -4.52
N LEU A 133 -11.28 -3.76 -5.65
CA LEU A 133 -10.33 -2.78 -6.18
C LEU A 133 -10.99 -2.06 -7.36
N MET A 134 -10.86 -0.74 -7.40
CA MET A 134 -11.33 0.13 -8.49
C MET A 134 -10.16 0.64 -9.31
#